data_AF-A0A9E0IIG8-F1
#
_entry.id   AF-A0A9E0IIG8-F1
#
_cell.length_a   1.000
_cell.length_b   1.000
_cell.length_c   1.000
_cell.angle_alpha   90.00
_cell.angle_beta   90.00
_cell.angle_gamma   90.00
#
_symmetry.space_group_name_H-M   'P 1'
#
loop_
_entity.id
_entity.type
_entity.pdbx_description
1 polymer ?
#
loop_
_entity_poly.entity_id
_entity_poly.type
_entity_poly.pdbx_seq_one_letter_code
_entity_poly.pdbx_strand_id
1 'polypeptide(L)'
;MKALELGDCLRTMVSAARAAYQPTPAHDALLRAAIKALSELRLVEAATPIRPAALAGARPIGGSPPPRSPGPVVPAAPSATERALLEVLARPAVPGETIDATFRRKEDDLAALLATLPLAEARALHRRLANPVAADELATRFQRLTAERRGRLLSILLDARRRDAVRATP
;
A
#
# COMPACT_ATOMS: atom_id res chain seq x y z
N MET A 1 9.69 -31.51 -11.84
CA MET A 1 10.90 -30.89 -11.25
C MET A 1 11.63 -29.88 -12.15
N LYS A 2 11.19 -29.58 -13.40
CA LYS A 2 11.92 -28.66 -14.30
C LYS A 2 11.63 -27.15 -14.14
N ALA A 3 10.59 -26.77 -13.41
CA ALA A 3 10.17 -25.36 -13.32
C ALA A 3 10.99 -24.50 -12.33
N LEU A 4 11.62 -25.12 -11.32
CA LEU A 4 12.46 -24.40 -10.34
C LEU A 4 13.78 -23.94 -10.97
N GLU A 5 14.35 -24.71 -11.88
CA GLU A 5 15.62 -24.42 -12.57
C GLU A 5 15.55 -23.15 -13.45
N LEU A 6 14.39 -22.89 -14.09
CA LEU A 6 14.22 -21.74 -14.97
C LEU A 6 14.20 -20.42 -14.18
N GLY A 7 13.60 -20.43 -12.98
CA GLY A 7 13.52 -19.26 -12.11
C GLY A 7 14.88 -18.86 -11.55
N ASP A 8 15.72 -19.82 -11.21
CA ASP A 8 17.06 -19.57 -10.69
C ASP A 8 18.03 -19.14 -11.80
N CYS A 9 17.87 -19.67 -13.01
CA CYS A 9 18.60 -19.20 -14.19
C CYS A 9 18.28 -17.73 -14.51
N LEU A 10 16.99 -17.35 -14.54
CA LEU A 10 16.57 -15.97 -14.78
C LEU A 10 17.06 -15.00 -13.68
N ARG A 11 17.02 -15.40 -12.40
CA ARG A 11 17.58 -14.60 -11.30
C ARG A 11 19.08 -14.38 -11.46
N THR A 12 19.81 -15.41 -11.86
CA THR A 12 21.26 -15.33 -12.08
C THR A 12 21.59 -14.37 -13.23
N MET A 13 20.85 -14.46 -14.35
CA MET A 13 21.05 -13.55 -15.48
C MET A 13 20.74 -12.09 -15.14
N VAL A 14 19.64 -11.82 -14.43
CA VAL A 14 19.29 -10.45 -13.99
C VAL A 14 20.32 -9.89 -13.01
N SER A 15 20.83 -10.73 -12.09
CA SER A 15 21.89 -10.36 -11.16
C SER A 15 23.19 -10.02 -11.89
N ALA A 16 23.60 -10.83 -12.86
CA ALA A 16 24.79 -10.59 -13.67
C ALA A 16 24.67 -9.32 -14.52
N ALA A 17 23.51 -9.10 -15.15
CA ALA A 17 23.23 -7.89 -15.93
C ALA A 17 23.29 -6.62 -15.04
N ARG A 18 22.78 -6.70 -13.80
CA ARG A 18 22.83 -5.59 -12.85
C ARG A 18 24.25 -5.31 -12.35
N ALA A 19 25.07 -6.35 -12.17
CA ALA A 19 26.48 -6.20 -11.79
C ALA A 19 27.34 -5.61 -12.92
N ALA A 20 27.02 -5.94 -14.17
CA ALA A 20 27.67 -5.37 -15.35
C ALA A 20 27.23 -3.93 -15.65
N TYR A 21 26.08 -3.50 -15.12
CA TYR A 21 25.59 -2.14 -15.28
C TYR A 21 26.37 -1.16 -14.40
N GLN A 22 27.34 -0.48 -14.99
CA GLN A 22 28.02 0.64 -14.36
C GLN A 22 27.36 1.96 -14.77
N PRO A 23 26.64 2.64 -13.86
CA PRO A 23 26.06 3.94 -14.17
C PRO A 23 27.21 4.92 -14.46
N THR A 24 27.26 5.41 -15.70
CA THR A 24 28.21 6.45 -16.07
C THR A 24 27.72 7.80 -15.53
N PRO A 25 28.60 8.77 -15.26
CA PRO A 25 28.20 10.12 -14.86
C PRO A 25 27.24 10.78 -15.87
N ALA A 26 27.30 10.39 -17.15
CA ALA A 26 26.36 10.81 -18.18
C ALA A 26 24.93 10.28 -17.95
N HIS A 27 24.79 9.02 -17.51
CA HIS A 27 23.49 8.44 -17.16
C HIS A 27 22.86 9.17 -15.98
N ASP A 28 23.68 9.50 -14.98
CA ASP A 28 23.26 10.22 -13.78
C ASP A 28 22.81 11.66 -14.08
N ALA A 29 23.48 12.33 -15.02
CA ALA A 29 23.08 13.65 -15.51
C ALA A 29 21.74 13.60 -16.28
N LEU A 30 21.54 12.59 -17.12
CA LEU A 30 20.29 12.37 -17.84
C LEU A 30 19.11 12.07 -16.89
N LEU A 31 19.32 11.23 -15.87
CA LEU A 31 18.30 10.95 -14.84
C LEU A 31 17.88 12.21 -14.09
N ARG A 32 18.84 13.04 -13.66
CA ARG A 32 18.55 14.32 -13.00
C ARG A 32 17.79 15.29 -13.91
N ALA A 33 18.18 15.37 -15.18
CA ALA A 33 17.49 16.21 -16.16
C ALA A 33 16.05 15.74 -16.40
N ALA A 34 15.81 14.43 -16.49
CA ALA A 34 14.49 13.85 -16.66
C ALA A 34 13.58 14.08 -15.44
N ILE A 35 14.10 13.90 -14.21
CA ILE A 35 13.36 14.18 -12.97
C ILE A 35 12.98 15.67 -12.90
N LYS A 36 13.91 16.56 -13.27
CA LYS A 36 13.64 18.00 -13.32
C LYS A 36 12.52 18.31 -14.34
N ALA A 37 12.61 17.78 -15.56
CA ALA A 37 11.61 18.00 -16.60
C ALA A 37 10.21 17.48 -16.19
N LEU A 38 10.12 16.32 -15.56
CA LEU A 38 8.85 15.77 -15.05
C LEU A 38 8.26 16.60 -13.91
N SER A 39 9.10 17.26 -13.10
CA SER A 39 8.65 18.14 -12.02
C SER A 39 8.07 19.45 -12.54
N GLU A 40 8.69 20.04 -13.58
CA GLU A 40 8.21 21.25 -14.25
C GLU A 40 6.87 21.02 -14.96
N LEU A 41 6.69 19.85 -15.60
CA LEU A 41 5.43 19.49 -16.27
C LEU A 41 4.25 19.32 -15.29
N ARG A 42 4.51 19.08 -14.00
CA ARG A 42 3.47 18.83 -12.99
C ARG A 42 2.87 20.09 -12.37
N LEU A 43 3.39 21.27 -12.67
CA LEU A 43 2.91 22.55 -12.12
C LEU A 43 1.76 23.19 -12.92
N VAL A 44 1.35 22.61 -14.06
CA VAL A 44 0.33 23.21 -14.95
C VAL A 44 -1.09 22.65 -14.74
N GLU A 45 -1.28 21.56 -13.97
CA GLU A 45 -2.58 20.89 -13.79
C GLU A 45 -3.41 21.31 -12.56
N ALA A 46 -3.10 22.44 -11.92
CA ALA A 46 -3.80 22.88 -10.71
C ALA A 46 -4.55 24.21 -10.89
N ALA A 47 -5.59 24.24 -11.74
CA ALA A 47 -6.65 25.25 -11.67
C ALA A 47 -7.87 24.89 -12.51
N THR A 48 -8.64 23.86 -12.12
CA THR A 48 -10.05 23.79 -12.54
C THR A 48 -10.90 24.51 -11.47
N PRO A 49 -11.58 25.61 -11.81
CA PRO A 49 -12.51 26.25 -10.88
C PRO A 49 -13.70 25.31 -10.65
N ILE A 50 -13.89 24.93 -9.38
CA ILE A 50 -15.06 24.17 -8.93
C ILE A 50 -16.29 25.04 -9.17
N ARG A 51 -17.14 24.62 -10.11
CA ARG A 51 -18.41 25.27 -10.44
C ARG A 51 -19.42 25.01 -9.31
N PRO A 52 -20.02 26.04 -8.68
CA PRO A 52 -21.05 25.83 -7.67
C PRO A 52 -22.35 25.35 -8.34
N ALA A 53 -22.77 24.13 -8.02
CA ALA A 53 -24.07 23.59 -8.42
C ALA A 53 -25.16 24.12 -7.48
N ALA A 54 -26.18 24.72 -8.08
CA ALA A 54 -27.26 25.44 -7.42
C ALA A 54 -28.11 24.58 -6.47
N LEU A 55 -28.51 25.21 -5.37
CA LEU A 55 -29.58 24.78 -4.47
C LEU A 55 -30.92 24.70 -5.23
N ALA A 56 -31.61 23.56 -5.14
CA ALA A 56 -33.08 23.52 -5.17
C ALA A 56 -33.59 22.16 -4.70
N GLY A 57 -34.33 22.13 -3.58
CA GLY A 57 -35.09 20.95 -3.15
C GLY A 57 -35.06 20.70 -1.65
N ALA A 58 -35.57 21.66 -0.86
CA ALA A 58 -35.79 21.48 0.57
C ALA A 58 -36.82 20.35 0.80
N ARG A 59 -36.35 19.21 1.33
CA ARG A 59 -37.22 18.16 1.87
C ARG A 59 -37.53 18.46 3.34
N PRO A 60 -38.77 18.21 3.81
CA PRO A 60 -39.17 18.49 5.18
C PRO A 60 -38.36 17.63 6.16
N ILE A 61 -37.76 18.33 7.13
CA ILE A 61 -36.84 17.81 8.14
C ILE A 61 -37.67 17.18 9.25
N GLY A 62 -37.93 15.88 9.14
CA GLY A 62 -38.51 15.08 10.22
C GLY A 62 -37.44 14.70 11.24
N GLY A 63 -37.46 15.38 12.40
CA GLY A 63 -36.86 14.95 13.67
C GLY A 63 -35.42 14.40 13.61
N SER A 64 -34.43 15.30 13.60
CA SER A 64 -33.04 14.88 13.82
C SER A 64 -32.91 14.23 15.21
N PRO A 65 -32.48 12.97 15.33
CA PRO A 65 -32.09 12.43 16.62
C PRO A 65 -30.96 13.30 17.20
N PRO A 66 -30.90 13.45 18.54
CA PRO A 66 -29.85 14.23 19.19
C PRO A 66 -28.47 13.69 18.79
N PRO A 67 -27.46 14.57 18.63
CA PRO A 67 -26.10 14.15 18.35
C PRO A 67 -25.65 13.20 19.46
N ARG A 68 -25.48 11.92 19.13
CA ARG A 68 -24.88 10.97 20.07
C ARG A 68 -23.43 11.39 20.22
N SER A 69 -23.06 11.87 21.40
CA SER A 69 -21.67 12.11 21.75
C SER A 69 -20.89 10.84 21.43
N PRO A 70 -19.85 10.90 20.58
CA PRO A 70 -19.03 9.73 20.31
C PRO A 70 -18.45 9.27 21.65
N GLY A 71 -18.89 8.09 22.11
CA GLY A 71 -18.35 7.49 23.33
C GLY A 71 -16.84 7.29 23.20
N PRO A 72 -16.10 7.23 24.32
CA PRO A 72 -14.68 6.93 24.30
C PRO A 72 -14.45 5.63 23.51
N VAL A 73 -13.78 5.76 22.36
CA VAL A 73 -13.41 4.61 21.53
C VAL A 73 -12.26 3.93 22.26
N VAL A 74 -12.59 2.93 23.08
CA VAL A 74 -11.58 2.08 23.69
C VAL A 74 -10.90 1.30 22.56
N PRO A 75 -9.57 1.41 22.40
CA PRO A 75 -8.87 0.66 21.36
C PRO A 75 -9.01 -0.82 21.67
N ALA A 76 -9.72 -1.55 20.80
CA ALA A 76 -9.81 -3.00 20.90
C ALA A 76 -8.41 -3.61 20.78
N ALA A 77 -8.17 -4.68 21.53
CA ALA A 77 -6.92 -5.43 21.42
C ALA A 77 -6.68 -5.86 19.96
N PRO A 78 -5.42 -5.83 19.47
CA PRO A 78 -5.12 -6.14 18.09
C PRO A 78 -5.49 -7.59 17.77
N SER A 79 -6.12 -7.80 16.60
CA SER A 79 -6.48 -9.13 16.12
C SER A 79 -5.23 -10.00 15.89
N ALA A 80 -5.40 -11.32 15.77
CA ALA A 80 -4.29 -12.22 15.45
C ALA A 80 -3.61 -11.83 14.14
N THR A 81 -4.40 -11.45 13.12
CA THR A 81 -3.87 -10.99 11.84
C THR A 81 -3.10 -9.68 11.97
N GLU A 82 -3.60 -8.72 12.75
CA GLU A 82 -2.89 -7.46 13.00
C GLU A 82 -1.55 -7.67 13.69
N ARG A 83 -1.49 -8.58 14.66
CA ARG A 83 -0.23 -8.98 15.31
C ARG A 83 0.75 -9.58 14.32
N ALA A 84 0.31 -10.47 13.42
CA ALA A 84 1.16 -11.04 12.37
C ALA A 84 1.71 -9.96 11.40
N LEU A 85 0.87 -9.00 11.00
CA LEU A 85 1.31 -7.87 10.16
C LEU A 85 2.36 -7.01 10.88
N LEU A 86 2.13 -6.70 12.16
CA LEU A 86 3.08 -5.95 12.98
C LEU A 86 4.42 -6.69 13.13
N GLU A 87 4.39 -8.01 13.28
CA GLU A 87 5.57 -8.86 13.37
C GLU A 87 6.41 -8.82 12.09
N VAL A 88 5.77 -8.95 10.92
CA VAL A 88 6.47 -8.85 9.62
C VAL A 88 7.10 -7.47 9.44
N LEU A 89 6.39 -6.40 9.80
CA LEU A 89 6.91 -5.04 9.75
C LEU A 89 8.09 -4.84 10.72
N ALA A 90 8.04 -5.46 11.90
CA ALA A 90 9.09 -5.40 12.92
C ALA A 90 10.37 -6.15 12.56
N ARG A 91 10.29 -7.15 11.67
CA ARG A 91 11.41 -8.07 11.40
C ARG A 91 12.67 -7.32 10.95
N PRO A 92 13.85 -7.60 11.52
CA PRO A 92 15.09 -6.96 11.08
C PRO A 92 15.52 -7.44 9.69
N ALA A 93 16.47 -6.72 9.09
CA ALA A 93 17.19 -7.21 7.91
C ALA A 93 18.04 -8.44 8.29
N VAL A 94 18.19 -9.38 7.36
CA VAL A 94 19.09 -10.53 7.54
C VAL A 94 20.53 -10.07 7.29
N PRO A 95 21.54 -10.59 8.02
CA PRO A 95 22.93 -10.27 7.74
C PRO A 95 23.31 -10.52 6.27
N GLY A 96 23.94 -9.54 5.63
CA GLY A 96 24.29 -9.58 4.21
C GLY A 96 23.16 -9.24 3.24
N GLU A 97 21.94 -9.00 3.73
CA GLU A 97 20.82 -8.58 2.91
C GLU A 97 20.85 -7.07 2.64
N THR A 98 20.56 -6.67 1.40
CA THR A 98 20.39 -5.25 1.08
C THR A 98 19.07 -4.71 1.66
N ILE A 99 19.00 -3.39 1.87
CA ILE A 99 17.77 -2.73 2.34
C ILE A 99 16.61 -2.99 1.36
N ASP A 100 16.84 -2.93 0.05
CA ASP A 100 15.81 -3.19 -0.96
C ASP A 100 15.31 -4.64 -0.91
N ALA A 101 16.21 -5.62 -0.76
CA ALA A 101 15.84 -7.02 -0.59
C ALA A 101 15.02 -7.24 0.69
N THR A 102 15.41 -6.61 1.79
CA THR A 102 14.67 -6.65 3.06
C THR A 102 13.23 -6.15 2.89
N PHE A 103 13.05 -5.00 2.22
CA PHE A 103 11.73 -4.45 1.98
C PHE A 103 10.90 -5.29 1.01
N ARG A 104 11.52 -5.88 -0.04
CA ARG A 104 10.82 -6.80 -0.94
C ARG A 104 10.31 -8.04 -0.19
N ARG A 105 11.15 -8.68 0.62
CA ARG A 105 10.71 -9.82 1.45
C ARG A 105 9.54 -9.43 2.35
N LYS A 106 9.64 -8.29 3.06
CA LYS A 106 8.54 -7.82 3.91
C LYS A 106 7.27 -7.56 3.11
N GLU A 107 7.39 -6.96 1.93
CA GLU A 107 6.26 -6.70 1.04
C GLU A 107 5.59 -7.99 0.59
N ASP A 108 6.38 -9.01 0.20
CA ASP A 108 5.89 -10.33 -0.20
C ASP A 108 5.18 -11.04 0.96
N ASP A 109 5.77 -11.03 2.16
CA ASP A 109 5.19 -11.60 3.38
C ASP A 109 3.86 -10.90 3.75
N LEU A 110 3.83 -9.56 3.67
CA LEU A 110 2.60 -8.78 3.90
C LEU A 110 1.55 -9.10 2.85
N ALA A 111 1.93 -9.13 1.57
CA ALA A 111 1.02 -9.46 0.47
C ALA A 111 0.39 -10.85 0.67
N ALA A 112 1.17 -11.84 1.07
CA ALA A 112 0.69 -13.18 1.38
C ALA A 112 -0.33 -13.17 2.53
N LEU A 113 -0.05 -12.46 3.63
CA LEU A 113 -1.01 -12.32 4.75
C LEU A 113 -2.29 -11.59 4.34
N LEU A 114 -2.19 -10.51 3.56
CA LEU A 114 -3.35 -9.76 3.07
C LEU A 114 -4.20 -10.57 2.08
N ALA A 115 -3.58 -11.51 1.37
CA ALA A 115 -4.27 -12.40 0.43
C ALA A 115 -5.11 -13.49 1.13
N THR A 116 -4.90 -13.75 2.42
CA THR A 116 -5.71 -14.73 3.18
C THR A 116 -6.92 -14.09 3.87
N LEU A 117 -6.95 -12.76 4.02
CA LEU A 117 -8.00 -12.03 4.72
C LEU A 117 -9.39 -12.21 4.09
N PRO A 118 -10.44 -12.41 4.91
CA PRO A 118 -11.84 -12.30 4.47
C PRO A 118 -12.16 -10.90 3.93
N LEU A 119 -13.14 -10.81 3.03
CA LEU A 119 -13.54 -9.55 2.39
C LEU A 119 -13.89 -8.43 3.40
N ALA A 120 -14.62 -8.78 4.47
CA ALA A 120 -15.02 -7.82 5.49
C ALA A 120 -13.80 -7.22 6.22
N GLU A 121 -12.86 -8.07 6.62
CA GLU A 121 -11.61 -7.66 7.28
C GLU A 121 -10.72 -6.85 6.34
N ALA A 122 -10.58 -7.29 5.08
CA ALA A 122 -9.78 -6.57 4.09
C ALA A 122 -10.30 -5.14 3.86
N ARG A 123 -11.61 -4.94 3.80
CA ARG A 123 -12.23 -3.60 3.67
C ARG A 123 -12.02 -2.73 4.90
N ALA A 124 -12.17 -3.31 6.10
CA ALA A 124 -11.92 -2.59 7.34
C ALA A 124 -10.46 -2.14 7.42
N LEU A 125 -9.53 -3.04 7.13
CA LEU A 125 -8.10 -2.77 7.14
C LEU A 125 -7.70 -1.74 6.06
N HIS A 126 -8.27 -1.83 4.85
CA HIS A 126 -8.03 -0.84 3.80
C HIS A 126 -8.40 0.57 4.25
N ARG A 127 -9.59 0.76 4.82
CA ARG A 127 -10.03 2.09 5.31
C ARG A 127 -9.10 2.63 6.39
N ARG A 128 -8.67 1.76 7.31
CA ARG A 128 -7.75 2.07 8.42
C ARG A 128 -6.36 2.47 7.92
N LEU A 129 -5.79 1.71 6.99
CA LEU A 129 -4.44 1.98 6.46
C LEU A 129 -4.40 3.15 5.46
N ALA A 130 -5.49 3.37 4.71
CA ALA A 130 -5.62 4.51 3.80
C ALA A 130 -5.79 5.84 4.57
N ASN A 131 -6.39 5.81 5.76
CA ASN A 131 -6.63 6.98 6.60
C ASN A 131 -5.95 6.78 7.97
N PRO A 132 -4.61 6.90 8.05
CA PRO A 132 -3.87 6.59 9.26
C PRO A 132 -4.30 7.49 10.42
N VAL A 133 -4.56 6.89 11.58
CA VAL A 133 -4.77 7.59 12.84
C VAL A 133 -3.46 7.54 13.64
N ALA A 134 -3.03 8.66 14.23
CA ALA A 134 -1.72 8.74 14.89
C ALA A 134 -1.55 7.75 16.08
N ALA A 135 -2.64 7.37 16.74
CA ALA A 135 -2.62 6.40 17.85
C ALA A 135 -2.58 4.94 17.38
N ASP A 136 -2.68 4.69 16.08
CA ASP A 136 -2.69 3.35 15.51
C ASP A 136 -1.26 2.92 15.16
N GLU A 137 -0.73 1.97 15.94
CA GLU A 137 0.61 1.43 15.74
C GLU A 137 0.80 0.81 14.35
N LEU A 138 -0.19 0.06 13.87
CA LEU A 138 -0.12 -0.62 12.58
C LEU A 138 -0.08 0.42 11.46
N ALA A 139 -0.97 1.40 11.49
CA ALA A 139 -0.96 2.49 10.52
C ALA A 139 0.37 3.26 10.56
N THR A 140 0.88 3.56 11.76
CA THR A 140 2.15 4.28 11.94
C THR A 140 3.33 3.52 11.34
N ARG A 141 3.44 2.21 11.57
CA ARG A 141 4.49 1.38 10.96
C ARG A 141 4.29 1.25 9.45
N PHE A 142 3.05 1.11 8.99
CA PHE A 142 2.72 1.04 7.58
C PHE A 142 3.14 2.31 6.82
N GLN A 143 2.97 3.50 7.44
CA GLN A 143 3.40 4.79 6.87
C GLN A 143 4.91 4.90 6.66
N ARG A 144 5.73 4.07 7.31
CA ARG A 144 7.19 4.04 7.09
C ARG A 144 7.58 3.40 5.75
N LEU A 145 6.65 2.68 5.10
CA LEU A 145 6.85 2.16 3.75
C LEU A 145 6.76 3.29 2.72
N THR A 146 7.50 3.16 1.62
CA THR A 146 7.41 4.12 0.51
C THR A 146 5.98 4.17 -0.04
N ALA A 147 5.57 5.33 -0.57
CA ALA A 147 4.21 5.52 -1.09
C ALA A 147 3.83 4.48 -2.16
N GLU A 148 4.78 4.13 -3.03
CA GLU A 148 4.61 3.11 -4.07
C GLU A 148 4.30 1.73 -3.48
N ARG A 149 5.08 1.29 -2.49
CA ARG A 149 4.87 -0.01 -1.81
C ARG A 149 3.55 -0.06 -1.08
N ARG A 150 3.18 1.04 -0.40
CA ARG A 150 1.87 1.16 0.24
C ARG A 150 0.75 1.04 -0.79
N GLY A 151 0.88 1.70 -1.94
CA GLY A 151 -0.08 1.60 -3.03
C GLY A 151 -0.31 0.15 -3.49
N ARG A 152 0.76 -0.63 -3.65
CA ARG A 152 0.68 -2.06 -4.01
C ARG A 152 -0.01 -2.91 -2.94
N LEU A 153 0.30 -2.69 -1.65
CA LEU A 153 -0.36 -3.43 -0.58
C LEU A 153 -1.84 -3.06 -0.42
N LEU A 154 -2.19 -1.78 -0.61
CA LEU A 154 -3.57 -1.32 -0.59
C LEU A 154 -4.38 -1.87 -1.78
N SER A 155 -3.77 -2.04 -2.96
CA SER A 155 -4.47 -2.61 -4.12
C SER A 155 -4.84 -4.08 -3.91
N ILE A 156 -4.01 -4.86 -3.20
CA ILE A 156 -4.33 -6.25 -2.81
C ILE A 156 -5.59 -6.32 -1.93
N LEU A 157 -5.75 -5.34 -1.04
CA LEU A 157 -6.95 -5.23 -0.19
C LEU A 157 -8.19 -4.86 -1.00
N LEU A 158 -8.06 -3.99 -2.00
CA LEU A 158 -9.16 -3.64 -2.91
C LEU A 158 -9.60 -4.84 -3.76
N ASP A 159 -8.66 -5.69 -4.17
CA ASP A 159 -8.93 -6.89 -4.98
C ASP A 159 -9.59 -8.03 -4.18
N ALA A 160 -9.75 -7.89 -2.86
CA ALA A 160 -10.37 -8.90 -2.01
C ALA A 160 -11.75 -9.35 -2.51
N ARG A 161 -12.55 -8.46 -3.11
CA ARG A 161 -13.87 -8.81 -3.66
C ARG A 161 -13.76 -9.79 -4.82
N ARG A 162 -12.79 -9.59 -5.72
CA ARG A 162 -12.58 -10.47 -6.87
C ARG A 162 -12.15 -11.86 -6.39
N ARG A 163 -11.21 -11.90 -5.44
CA ARG A 163 -10.74 -13.15 -4.83
C ARG A 163 -11.86 -13.92 -4.13
N ASP A 164 -12.73 -13.22 -3.42
CA ASP A 164 -13.89 -13.80 -2.74
C ASP A 164 -14.89 -14.39 -3.74
N ALA A 165 -15.19 -13.67 -4.83
CA ALA A 165 -16.07 -14.16 -5.91
C ALA A 165 -15.52 -15.43 -6.59
N VAL A 166 -14.20 -15.48 -6.84
CA VAL A 166 -13.54 -16.69 -7.40
C VAL A 166 -13.65 -17.87 -6.43
N ARG A 167 -13.53 -17.66 -5.11
CA ARG A 167 -13.68 -18.72 -4.10
C ARG A 167 -15.12 -19.20 -3.93
N ALA A 168 -16.10 -18.33 -4.16
CA ALA A 168 -17.52 -18.66 -4.03
C ALA A 168 -18.10 -19.43 -5.23
N THR A 169 -17.33 -19.56 -6.32
CA THR A 169 -17.75 -20.32 -7.51
C THR A 169 -17.37 -21.79 -7.30
N PRO A 170 -18.35 -22.71 -7.18
CA PRO A 170 -18.13 -24.13 -6.88
C PRO A 170 -17.54 -24.91 -8.06
#